data_AF-A0A950EAS7-F1
#
_entry.id   AF-A0A950EAS7-F1
#
_cell.length_a   1.000
_cell.length_b   1.000
_cell.length_c   1.000
_cell.angle_alpha   90.00
_cell.angle_beta   90.00
_cell.angle_gamma   90.00
#
_symmetry.space_group_name_H-M   'P 1'
#
loop_
_entity.id
_entity.type
_entity.pdbx_description
1 polymer ?
#
loop_
_entity_poly.entity_id
_entity_poly.type
_entity_poly.pdbx_seq_one_letter_code
_entity_poly.pdbx_strand_id
1 'polypeptide(L)'
;MATLQPNQTLLVLSALSNLGSCVTGTVDQIEAYLTRAITSVLDRLRGDIGPWQVVWGPAVYQAWDSDLADNVMYVAKGTFDPAQPPQLVVSIAGTNPYSVFDWLLEDGFVSLQLPWLYGSPPSNLNPKIALGTSLGLYHLVTMIPGPGQPGFGTTLQEFLQAELTGNTPLVITGHSLGGALSPTVALWLSDTRSQWDPNGLATISCLPSAGPTSGNRDFATYYDSQLGGSTRRIHNSLDVVPHAWSQSDLAA
;
A
#
# COMPACT_ATOMS: atom_id res chain seq x y z
N MET A 1 -15.55 -16.28 -20.25
CA MET A 1 -14.18 -15.79 -19.99
C MET A 1 -13.71 -16.43 -18.69
N ALA A 2 -12.43 -16.78 -18.58
CA ALA A 2 -11.91 -17.31 -17.32
C ALA A 2 -11.70 -16.14 -16.35
N THR A 3 -12.42 -16.14 -15.23
CA THR A 3 -12.25 -15.14 -14.17
C THR A 3 -10.87 -15.31 -13.52
N LEU A 4 -10.16 -14.20 -13.31
CA LEU A 4 -8.88 -14.22 -12.60
C LEU A 4 -9.06 -14.72 -11.16
N GLN A 5 -8.04 -15.40 -10.64
CA GLN A 5 -8.02 -15.78 -9.23
C GLN A 5 -7.88 -14.54 -8.32
N PRO A 6 -8.32 -14.59 -7.05
CA PRO A 6 -8.26 -13.43 -6.15
C PRO A 6 -6.89 -12.75 -6.07
N ASN A 7 -5.79 -13.52 -5.98
CA ASN A 7 -4.44 -12.93 -5.92
C ASN A 7 -4.02 -12.27 -7.24
N GLN A 8 -4.49 -12.78 -8.38
CA GLN A 8 -4.25 -12.16 -9.69
C GLN A 8 -5.03 -10.84 -9.81
N THR A 9 -6.29 -10.82 -9.36
CA THR A 9 -7.08 -9.59 -9.28
C THR A 9 -6.43 -8.56 -8.35
N LEU A 10 -5.97 -8.96 -7.17
CA LEU A 10 -5.26 -8.08 -6.24
C LEU A 10 -3.95 -7.54 -6.83
N LEU A 11 -3.23 -8.34 -7.61
CA LEU A 11 -2.04 -7.88 -8.33
C LEU A 11 -2.39 -6.87 -9.42
N VAL A 12 -3.51 -7.08 -10.14
CA VAL A 12 -4.04 -6.09 -11.10
C VAL A 12 -4.34 -4.78 -10.38
N LEU A 13 -5.12 -4.81 -9.29
CA LEU A 13 -5.45 -3.61 -8.49
C LEU A 13 -4.17 -2.92 -7.98
N SER A 14 -3.22 -3.69 -7.45
CA SER A 14 -1.91 -3.15 -7.05
C SER A 14 -1.15 -2.48 -8.18
N ALA A 15 -1.27 -2.95 -9.42
CA ALA A 15 -0.59 -2.34 -10.56
C ALA A 15 -1.24 -1.01 -10.97
N LEU A 16 -2.55 -0.84 -10.74
CA LEU A 16 -3.28 0.36 -11.16
C LEU A 16 -2.81 1.63 -10.43
N SER A 17 -2.30 1.52 -9.21
CA SER A 17 -1.72 2.66 -8.47
C SER A 17 -0.47 3.23 -9.17
N ASN A 18 0.18 2.45 -10.06
CA ASN A 18 1.35 2.88 -10.82
C ASN A 18 1.02 3.52 -12.17
N LEU A 19 -0.26 3.62 -12.58
CA LEU A 19 -0.62 4.15 -13.91
C LEU A 19 -0.17 5.60 -14.15
N GLY A 20 0.10 6.35 -13.07
CA GLY A 20 0.58 7.72 -13.08
C GLY A 20 2.11 7.87 -13.00
N SER A 21 2.88 6.77 -13.00
CA SER A 21 4.33 6.79 -12.70
C SER A 21 5.17 7.67 -13.63
N CYS A 22 4.66 7.97 -14.83
CA CYS A 22 5.33 8.80 -15.85
C CYS A 22 4.54 10.08 -16.17
N VAL A 23 3.53 10.41 -15.37
CA VAL A 23 2.69 11.60 -15.59
C VAL A 23 3.24 12.74 -14.76
N THR A 24 3.71 13.77 -15.44
CA THR A 24 4.20 15.00 -14.83
C THR A 24 3.07 16.02 -14.67
N GLY A 25 3.04 16.75 -13.57
CA GLY A 25 2.07 17.82 -13.33
C GLY A 25 1.93 18.17 -11.85
N THR A 26 0.95 18.99 -11.53
CA THR A 26 0.54 19.21 -10.14
C THR A 26 -0.17 17.97 -9.58
N VAL A 27 -0.20 17.83 -8.24
CA VAL A 27 -1.02 16.82 -7.53
C VAL A 27 -2.42 16.68 -8.15
N ASP A 28 -3.18 17.77 -8.26
CA ASP A 28 -4.55 17.74 -8.83
C ASP A 28 -4.60 17.19 -10.27
N GLN A 29 -3.60 17.52 -11.10
CA GLN A 29 -3.52 17.04 -12.48
C GLN A 29 -3.24 15.53 -12.54
N ILE A 30 -2.32 15.05 -11.69
CA ILE A 30 -1.95 13.65 -11.60
C ILE A 30 -3.11 12.83 -11.05
N GLU A 31 -3.77 13.28 -9.97
CA GLU A 31 -4.95 12.62 -9.42
C GLU A 31 -6.09 12.55 -10.44
N ALA A 32 -6.37 13.65 -11.15
CA ALA A 32 -7.40 13.66 -12.19
C ALA A 32 -7.08 12.70 -13.35
N TYR A 33 -5.80 12.57 -13.72
CA TYR A 33 -5.37 11.57 -14.69
C TYR A 33 -5.57 10.15 -14.16
N LEU A 34 -5.09 9.87 -12.94
CA LEU A 34 -5.17 8.55 -12.31
C LEU A 34 -6.62 8.08 -12.21
N THR A 35 -7.54 8.95 -11.81
CA THR A 35 -8.97 8.60 -11.71
C THR A 35 -9.55 8.16 -13.05
N ARG A 36 -9.24 8.88 -14.14
CA ARG A 36 -9.69 8.49 -15.47
C ARG A 36 -9.05 7.16 -15.90
N ALA A 37 -7.74 7.02 -15.70
CA ALA A 37 -6.99 5.83 -16.12
C ALA A 37 -7.44 4.58 -15.36
N ILE A 38 -7.50 4.64 -14.03
CA ILE A 38 -7.92 3.54 -13.16
C ILE A 38 -9.36 3.13 -13.50
N THR A 39 -10.29 4.09 -13.55
CA THR A 39 -11.70 3.81 -13.87
C THR A 39 -11.82 3.13 -15.24
N SER A 40 -11.11 3.63 -16.26
CA SER A 40 -11.13 3.03 -17.60
C SER A 40 -10.62 1.59 -17.61
N VAL A 41 -9.55 1.29 -16.86
CA VAL A 41 -9.02 -0.07 -16.77
C VAL A 41 -9.96 -0.99 -15.98
N LEU A 42 -10.53 -0.52 -14.87
CA LEU A 42 -11.52 -1.29 -14.11
C LEU A 42 -12.75 -1.64 -14.94
N ASP A 43 -13.28 -0.69 -15.71
CA ASP A 43 -14.41 -0.93 -16.61
C ASP A 43 -14.07 -1.94 -17.71
N ARG A 44 -12.88 -1.80 -18.32
CA ARG A 44 -12.41 -2.72 -19.36
C ARG A 44 -12.21 -4.14 -18.84
N LEU A 45 -11.70 -4.30 -17.62
CA LEU A 45 -11.39 -5.60 -17.02
C LEU A 45 -12.54 -6.17 -16.17
N ARG A 46 -13.70 -5.49 -16.11
CA ARG A 46 -14.83 -5.87 -15.25
C ARG A 46 -15.26 -7.33 -15.42
N GLY A 47 -15.19 -7.87 -16.63
CA GLY A 47 -15.52 -9.27 -16.92
C GLY A 47 -14.50 -10.29 -16.38
N ASP A 48 -13.25 -9.87 -16.19
CA ASP A 48 -12.14 -10.73 -15.77
C ASP A 48 -11.86 -10.64 -14.27
N ILE A 49 -11.99 -9.43 -13.69
CA ILE A 49 -11.65 -9.16 -12.28
C ILE A 49 -12.86 -8.90 -11.37
N GLY A 50 -14.06 -8.75 -11.94
CA GLY A 50 -15.27 -8.43 -11.22
C GLY A 50 -15.56 -6.92 -11.13
N PRO A 51 -16.67 -6.52 -10.48
CA PRO A 51 -17.10 -5.13 -10.38
C PRO A 51 -16.34 -4.41 -9.25
N TRP A 52 -15.27 -3.70 -9.61
CA TRP A 52 -14.48 -2.87 -8.70
C TRP A 52 -14.70 -1.39 -9.00
N GLN A 53 -14.75 -0.57 -7.96
CA GLN A 53 -14.88 0.89 -8.05
C GLN A 53 -13.97 1.56 -7.04
N VAL A 54 -13.37 2.69 -7.42
CA VAL A 54 -12.60 3.53 -6.49
C VAL A 54 -13.56 4.25 -5.55
N VAL A 55 -13.35 4.11 -4.24
CA VAL A 55 -14.18 4.70 -3.18
C VAL A 55 -13.42 5.70 -2.30
N TRP A 56 -12.09 5.71 -2.37
CA TRP A 56 -11.23 6.73 -1.77
C TRP A 56 -9.99 6.92 -2.64
N GLY A 57 -9.55 8.16 -2.81
CA GLY A 57 -8.44 8.50 -3.70
C GLY A 57 -8.81 8.39 -5.18
N PRO A 58 -7.82 8.30 -6.09
CA PRO A 58 -6.38 8.28 -5.81
C PRO A 58 -5.92 9.57 -5.15
N ALA A 59 -5.19 9.43 -4.05
CA ALA A 59 -4.47 10.51 -3.40
C ALA A 59 -3.00 10.44 -3.81
N VAL A 60 -2.40 11.60 -4.09
CA VAL A 60 -1.00 11.72 -4.50
C VAL A 60 -0.22 12.53 -3.48
N TYR A 61 0.92 11.99 -3.05
CA TYR A 61 1.97 12.78 -2.43
C TYR A 61 3.02 13.13 -3.50
N GLN A 62 3.45 14.39 -3.47
CA GLN A 62 4.46 14.97 -4.35
C GLN A 62 5.34 15.87 -3.48
N ALA A 63 6.65 15.63 -3.49
CA ALA A 63 7.64 16.49 -2.85
C ALA A 63 7.71 17.87 -3.53
N TRP A 64 8.21 18.87 -2.82
CA TRP A 64 8.20 20.27 -3.28
C TRP A 64 9.01 20.53 -4.56
N ASP A 65 9.97 19.67 -4.86
CA ASP A 65 10.86 19.69 -6.02
C ASP A 65 10.52 18.61 -7.07
N SER A 66 9.45 17.84 -6.84
CA SER A 66 8.99 16.79 -7.74
C SER A 66 7.88 17.30 -8.64
N ASP A 67 7.90 16.89 -9.91
CA ASP A 67 6.79 17.04 -10.85
C ASP A 67 6.05 15.72 -11.12
N LEU A 68 6.41 14.64 -10.39
CA LEU A 68 5.82 13.31 -10.48
C LEU A 68 5.11 12.93 -9.16
N ALA A 69 4.33 11.84 -9.19
CA ALA A 69 3.81 11.24 -7.96
C ALA A 69 4.90 10.44 -7.24
N ASP A 70 5.22 10.83 -6.01
CA ASP A 70 6.16 10.12 -5.15
C ASP A 70 5.49 8.98 -4.39
N ASN A 71 4.24 9.19 -3.97
CA ASN A 71 3.38 8.10 -3.50
C ASN A 71 1.98 8.27 -4.06
N VAL A 72 1.35 7.13 -4.38
CA VAL A 72 -0.06 7.06 -4.75
C VAL A 72 -0.74 6.06 -3.85
N MET A 73 -1.91 6.41 -3.33
CA MET A 73 -2.79 5.48 -2.64
C MET A 73 -4.23 5.65 -3.09
N TYR A 74 -4.93 4.53 -3.28
CA TYR A 74 -6.37 4.55 -3.49
C TYR A 74 -7.02 3.34 -2.83
N VAL A 75 -8.33 3.41 -2.59
CA VAL A 75 -9.13 2.28 -2.10
C VAL A 75 -10.16 1.91 -3.16
N ALA A 76 -10.15 0.65 -3.58
CA ALA A 76 -11.24 0.08 -4.37
C ALA A 76 -12.16 -0.78 -3.52
N LYS A 77 -13.46 -0.69 -3.78
CA LYS A 77 -14.50 -1.55 -3.24
C LYS A 77 -15.02 -2.48 -4.33
N GLY A 78 -15.15 -3.75 -4.02
CA GLY A 78 -15.63 -4.76 -4.97
C GLY A 78 -15.78 -6.12 -4.31
N THR A 79 -15.96 -7.17 -5.10
CA THR A 79 -15.99 -8.53 -4.58
C THR A 79 -15.39 -9.51 -5.58
N PHE A 80 -14.67 -10.52 -5.07
CA PHE A 80 -14.24 -11.67 -5.88
C PHE A 80 -15.39 -12.65 -6.14
N ASP A 81 -16.38 -12.67 -5.25
CA ASP A 81 -17.53 -13.56 -5.30
C ASP A 81 -18.80 -12.79 -4.90
N PRO A 82 -19.80 -12.64 -5.80
CA PRO A 82 -21.06 -11.97 -5.49
C PRO A 82 -21.82 -12.53 -4.28
N ALA A 83 -21.52 -13.76 -3.84
CA ALA A 83 -22.10 -14.36 -2.63
C ALA A 83 -21.41 -13.91 -1.32
N GLN A 84 -20.28 -13.21 -1.40
CA GLN A 84 -19.50 -12.72 -0.25
C GLN A 84 -19.68 -11.21 -0.06
N PRO A 85 -19.48 -10.69 1.17
CA PRO A 85 -19.52 -9.26 1.41
C PRO A 85 -18.46 -8.52 0.56
N PRO A 86 -18.74 -7.27 0.15
CA PRO A 86 -17.76 -6.43 -0.52
C PRO A 86 -16.49 -6.28 0.32
N GLN A 87 -15.36 -6.18 -0.37
CA GLN A 87 -14.03 -6.01 0.19
C GLN A 87 -13.50 -4.63 -0.16
N LEU A 88 -12.64 -4.12 0.70
CA LEU A 88 -11.85 -2.93 0.45
C LEU A 88 -10.42 -3.33 0.13
N VAL A 89 -9.85 -2.78 -0.93
CA VAL A 89 -8.47 -3.00 -1.33
C VAL A 89 -7.76 -1.67 -1.37
N VAL A 90 -6.84 -1.45 -0.41
CA VAL A 90 -5.94 -0.31 -0.35
C VAL A 90 -4.73 -0.62 -1.23
N SER A 91 -4.57 0.09 -2.33
CA SER A 91 -3.49 -0.12 -3.30
C SER A 91 -2.50 1.03 -3.22
N ILE A 92 -1.22 0.71 -3.02
CA ILE A 92 -0.14 1.67 -2.77
C ILE A 92 0.91 1.56 -3.88
N ALA A 93 1.36 2.72 -4.39
CA ALA A 93 2.57 2.84 -5.20
C ALA A 93 3.55 3.83 -4.55
N GLY A 94 4.83 3.60 -4.80
CA GLY A 94 5.88 4.60 -4.60
C GLY A 94 6.28 5.24 -5.93
N THR A 95 7.34 6.04 -5.91
CA THR A 95 7.91 6.70 -7.09
C THR A 95 8.27 5.72 -8.21
N ASN A 96 8.54 6.24 -9.41
CA ASN A 96 9.10 5.50 -10.53
C ASN A 96 10.24 4.55 -10.08
N PRO A 97 10.18 3.24 -10.38
CA PRO A 97 11.15 2.24 -9.94
C PRO A 97 12.62 2.58 -10.25
N TYR A 98 12.91 3.35 -11.31
CA TYR A 98 14.28 3.81 -11.60
C TYR A 98 14.78 4.81 -10.54
N SER A 99 14.00 5.83 -10.23
CA SER A 99 14.33 6.83 -9.20
C SER A 99 14.30 6.24 -7.79
N VAL A 100 13.44 5.25 -7.55
CA VAL A 100 13.42 4.50 -6.29
C VAL A 100 14.75 3.80 -6.08
N PHE A 101 15.31 3.12 -7.09
CA PHE A 101 16.59 2.42 -6.95
C PHE A 101 17.74 3.37 -6.68
N ASP A 102 17.83 4.48 -7.42
CA ASP A 102 18.84 5.51 -7.20
C ASP A 102 18.72 6.10 -5.78
N TRP A 103 17.50 6.45 -5.35
CA TRP A 103 17.23 6.95 -3.99
C TRP A 103 17.51 5.92 -2.88
N LEU A 104 17.13 4.65 -3.06
CA LEU A 104 17.29 3.60 -2.05
C LEU A 104 18.74 3.14 -1.92
N LEU A 105 19.50 3.09 -3.01
CA LEU A 105 20.91 2.67 -3.03
C LEU A 105 21.90 3.80 -2.72
N GLU A 106 21.70 4.99 -3.29
CA GLU A 106 22.73 6.04 -3.26
C GLU A 106 22.54 7.02 -2.07
N ASP A 107 21.30 7.29 -1.64
CA ASP A 107 21.02 8.37 -0.67
C ASP A 107 20.92 7.93 0.82
N GLY A 108 21.32 6.70 1.16
CA GLY A 108 21.53 6.30 2.55
C GLY A 108 20.27 6.25 3.45
N PHE A 109 19.05 6.36 2.90
CA PHE A 109 17.79 6.33 3.64
C PHE A 109 17.47 4.98 4.34
N VAL A 110 18.26 3.95 4.05
CA VAL A 110 18.21 2.63 4.70
C VAL A 110 19.25 2.46 5.81
N SER A 111 20.28 3.30 5.80
CA SER A 111 21.36 3.27 6.82
C SER A 111 20.90 3.81 8.17
N LEU A 112 19.92 4.72 8.15
CA LEU A 112 19.24 5.23 9.33
C LEU A 112 17.92 4.51 9.55
N GLN A 113 17.66 4.10 10.79
CA GLN A 113 16.42 3.43 11.18
C GLN A 113 15.77 4.15 12.36
N LEU A 114 14.46 4.26 12.32
CA LEU A 114 13.65 4.85 13.38
C LEU A 114 12.87 3.74 14.12
N PRO A 115 12.67 3.87 15.44
CA PRO A 115 11.80 2.96 16.19
C PRO A 115 10.39 2.92 15.61
N TRP A 116 9.76 1.74 15.61
CA TRP A 116 8.34 1.62 15.37
C TRP A 116 7.57 2.19 16.57
N LEU A 117 6.84 3.29 16.36
CA LEU A 117 6.20 4.07 17.42
C LEU A 117 4.73 3.67 17.68
N TYR A 118 4.23 2.66 16.97
CA TYR A 118 2.83 2.26 17.01
C TYR A 118 2.65 0.92 17.73
N GLY A 119 1.45 0.70 18.25
CA GLY A 119 1.11 -0.54 18.95
C GLY A 119 1.89 -0.73 20.24
N SER A 120 1.99 -1.99 20.67
CA SER A 120 2.72 -2.39 21.88
C SER A 120 3.57 -3.62 21.59
N PRO A 121 4.70 -3.47 20.87
CA PRO A 121 5.60 -4.58 20.61
C PRO A 121 6.05 -5.26 21.92
N PRO A 122 6.23 -6.59 21.94
CA PRO A 122 6.82 -7.30 23.06
C PRO A 122 8.11 -6.65 23.53
N SER A 123 8.33 -6.54 24.84
CA SER A 123 9.47 -5.82 25.43
C SER A 123 10.85 -6.39 25.06
N ASN A 124 10.90 -7.62 24.56
CA ASN A 124 12.11 -8.27 24.06
C ASN A 124 12.40 -7.98 22.57
N LEU A 125 11.54 -7.23 21.89
CA LEU A 125 11.73 -6.78 20.51
C LEU A 125 12.01 -5.28 20.49
N ASN A 126 12.92 -4.85 19.62
CA ASN A 126 13.17 -3.44 19.31
C ASN A 126 12.90 -3.18 17.82
N PRO A 127 11.62 -3.20 17.40
CA PRO A 127 11.25 -3.04 16.00
C PRO A 127 11.63 -1.65 15.50
N LYS A 128 12.31 -1.62 14.36
CA LYS A 128 12.70 -0.39 13.66
C LYS A 128 12.44 -0.51 12.18
N ILE A 129 12.06 0.61 11.56
CA ILE A 129 11.89 0.75 10.11
C ILE A 129 12.94 1.68 9.55
N ALA A 130 13.30 1.51 8.28
CA ALA A 130 14.19 2.44 7.58
C ALA A 130 13.60 3.85 7.58
N LEU A 131 14.46 4.89 7.60
CA LEU A 131 14.02 6.29 7.55
C LEU A 131 13.13 6.54 6.33
N GLY A 132 13.52 6.04 5.16
CA GLY A 132 12.71 6.15 3.94
C GLY A 132 11.33 5.51 4.08
N THR A 133 11.22 4.32 4.69
CA THR A 133 9.94 3.68 4.98
C THR A 133 9.11 4.50 5.97
N SER A 134 9.73 5.11 6.98
CA SER A 134 9.02 5.95 7.94
C SER A 134 8.45 7.21 7.30
N LEU A 135 9.19 7.85 6.39
CA LEU A 135 8.72 9.01 5.64
C LEU A 135 7.59 8.62 4.69
N GLY A 136 7.75 7.53 3.93
CA GLY A 136 6.70 7.01 3.05
C GLY A 136 5.42 6.66 3.83
N LEU A 137 5.55 6.03 5.00
CA LEU A 137 4.41 5.78 5.89
C LEU A 137 3.75 7.11 6.30
N TYR A 138 4.52 8.09 6.77
CA TYR A 138 3.99 9.40 7.16
C TYR A 138 3.18 10.03 6.03
N HIS A 139 3.73 10.10 4.81
CA HIS A 139 3.04 10.66 3.65
C HIS A 139 1.74 9.91 3.33
N LEU A 140 1.75 8.58 3.38
CA LEU A 140 0.57 7.74 3.13
C LEU A 140 -0.52 7.88 4.19
N VAL A 141 -0.17 8.04 5.47
CA VAL A 141 -1.18 8.12 6.53
C VAL A 141 -1.74 9.52 6.72
N THR A 142 -1.03 10.55 6.25
CA THR A 142 -1.50 11.95 6.30
C THR A 142 -2.07 12.46 4.98
N MET A 143 -1.97 11.72 3.88
CA MET A 143 -2.52 12.17 2.59
C MET A 143 -4.05 12.21 2.61
N ILE A 144 -4.56 13.18 1.86
CA ILE A 144 -5.98 13.44 1.68
C ILE A 144 -6.19 13.57 0.16
N PRO A 145 -7.16 12.85 -0.44
CA PRO A 145 -7.47 13.01 -1.85
C PRO A 145 -7.86 14.46 -2.16
N GLY A 146 -7.45 14.98 -3.32
CA GLY A 146 -7.79 16.33 -3.77
C GLY A 146 -9.25 16.50 -4.23
N PRO A 147 -9.67 17.73 -4.56
CA PRO A 147 -11.03 18.01 -5.01
C PRO A 147 -11.43 17.18 -6.23
N GLY A 148 -12.63 16.60 -6.19
CA GLY A 148 -13.15 15.75 -7.27
C GLY A 148 -12.77 14.27 -7.16
N GLN A 149 -11.95 13.90 -6.18
CA GLN A 149 -11.67 12.50 -5.86
C GLN A 149 -12.67 11.93 -4.83
N PRO A 150 -13.04 10.64 -4.94
CA PRO A 150 -13.70 9.91 -3.86
C PRO A 150 -12.95 10.08 -2.52
N GLY A 151 -13.68 10.30 -1.43
CA GLY A 151 -13.07 10.48 -0.11
C GLY A 151 -12.33 11.82 0.09
N PHE A 152 -12.54 12.81 -0.80
CA PHE A 152 -12.00 14.17 -0.63
C PHE A 152 -12.19 14.70 0.79
N GLY A 153 -11.12 15.29 1.33
CA GLY A 153 -11.13 15.89 2.67
C GLY A 153 -10.99 14.90 3.83
N THR A 154 -10.77 13.61 3.55
CA THR A 154 -10.58 12.58 4.58
C THR A 154 -9.25 11.85 4.39
N THR A 155 -8.58 11.58 5.51
CA THR A 155 -7.49 10.60 5.58
C THR A 155 -8.03 9.18 5.39
N LEU A 156 -7.12 8.20 5.18
CA LEU A 156 -7.52 6.80 5.05
C LEU A 156 -8.28 6.30 6.30
N GLN A 157 -7.84 6.66 7.51
CA GLN A 157 -8.50 6.21 8.75
C GLN A 157 -9.90 6.79 8.91
N GLU A 158 -10.08 8.09 8.63
CA GLU A 158 -11.39 8.75 8.68
C GLU A 158 -12.36 8.13 7.67
N PHE A 159 -11.88 7.86 6.45
CA PHE A 159 -12.65 7.13 5.45
C PHE A 159 -13.04 5.73 5.91
N LEU A 160 -12.09 4.93 6.41
CA LEU A 160 -12.36 3.57 6.87
C LEU A 160 -13.35 3.56 8.04
N GLN A 161 -13.20 4.48 9.00
CA GLN A 161 -14.12 4.62 10.13
C GLN A 161 -15.57 4.86 9.67
N ALA A 162 -15.76 5.68 8.63
CA ALA A 162 -17.08 5.95 8.08
C ALA A 162 -17.63 4.80 7.21
N GLU A 163 -16.76 4.07 6.50
CA GLU A 163 -17.14 3.03 5.55
C GLU A 163 -17.50 1.69 6.23
N LEU A 164 -16.90 1.40 7.39
CA LEU A 164 -17.09 0.13 8.10
C LEU A 164 -18.43 0.07 8.82
N THR A 165 -19.42 -0.51 8.13
CA THR A 165 -20.78 -0.73 8.65
C THR A 165 -21.05 -2.18 9.07
N GLY A 166 -20.11 -3.09 8.78
CA GLY A 166 -20.18 -4.51 9.12
C GLY A 166 -18.85 -5.21 8.84
N ASN A 167 -18.81 -6.53 9.02
CA ASN A 167 -17.59 -7.30 8.80
C ASN A 167 -17.08 -7.12 7.36
N THR A 168 -15.91 -6.52 7.21
CA THR A 168 -15.36 -6.08 5.92
C THR A 168 -13.94 -6.59 5.74
N PRO A 169 -13.66 -7.43 4.73
CA PRO A 169 -12.29 -7.75 4.36
C PRO A 169 -11.56 -6.50 3.87
N LEU A 170 -10.40 -6.22 4.45
CA LEU A 170 -9.54 -5.09 4.12
C LEU A 170 -8.17 -5.63 3.69
N VAL A 171 -7.87 -5.53 2.41
CA VAL A 171 -6.61 -5.99 1.83
C VAL A 171 -5.72 -4.80 1.53
N ILE A 172 -4.48 -4.81 2.02
CA ILE A 172 -3.48 -3.79 1.68
C ILE A 172 -2.48 -4.41 0.70
N THR A 173 -2.26 -3.76 -0.43
CA THR A 173 -1.45 -4.29 -1.53
C THR A 173 -0.56 -3.19 -2.14
N GLY A 174 0.52 -3.62 -2.78
CA GLY A 174 1.49 -2.72 -3.38
C GLY A 174 2.59 -3.48 -4.11
N HIS A 175 3.27 -2.79 -5.03
CA HIS A 175 4.37 -3.31 -5.83
C HIS A 175 5.63 -2.47 -5.68
N SER A 176 6.83 -3.07 -5.74
CA SER A 176 8.12 -2.38 -5.61
C SER A 176 8.21 -1.62 -4.28
N LEU A 177 8.49 -0.32 -4.26
CA LEU A 177 8.41 0.50 -3.04
C LEU A 177 7.03 0.39 -2.37
N GLY A 178 5.95 0.31 -3.16
CA GLY A 178 4.61 0.02 -2.65
C GLY A 178 4.51 -1.35 -1.95
N GLY A 179 5.30 -2.33 -2.35
CA GLY A 179 5.39 -3.64 -1.70
C GLY A 179 6.14 -3.63 -0.37
N ALA A 180 7.01 -2.65 -0.13
CA ALA A 180 7.58 -2.37 1.19
C ALA A 180 6.64 -1.55 2.08
N LEU A 181 5.91 -0.60 1.48
CA LEU A 181 4.99 0.29 2.22
C LEU A 181 3.66 -0.40 2.57
N SER A 182 3.13 -1.29 1.73
CA SER A 182 1.87 -1.99 1.98
C SER A 182 1.86 -2.82 3.27
N PRO A 183 2.87 -3.65 3.61
CA PRO A 183 2.89 -4.32 4.91
C PRO A 183 3.06 -3.32 6.05
N THR A 184 3.84 -2.25 5.87
CA THR A 184 3.99 -1.21 6.90
C THR A 184 2.67 -0.51 7.20
N VAL A 185 1.90 -0.14 6.18
CA VAL A 185 0.55 0.44 6.33
C VAL A 185 -0.42 -0.57 6.95
N ALA A 186 -0.37 -1.84 6.55
CA ALA A 186 -1.21 -2.89 7.14
C ALA A 186 -0.97 -3.04 8.65
N LEU A 187 0.30 -3.05 9.08
CA LEU A 187 0.66 -3.12 10.49
C LEU A 187 0.28 -1.85 11.24
N TRP A 188 0.50 -0.68 10.64
CA TRP A 188 0.04 0.60 11.21
C TRP A 188 -1.47 0.59 11.46
N LEU A 189 -2.29 0.20 10.46
CA LEU A 189 -3.73 0.08 10.61
C LEU A 189 -4.11 -0.91 11.73
N SER A 190 -3.40 -2.04 11.84
CA SER A 190 -3.62 -3.02 12.91
C SER A 190 -3.32 -2.43 14.29
N ASP A 191 -2.18 -1.75 14.43
CA ASP A 191 -1.68 -1.18 15.69
C ASP A 191 -2.48 0.04 16.16
N THR A 192 -3.07 0.79 15.22
CA THR A 192 -3.90 1.96 15.51
C THR A 192 -5.40 1.65 15.43
N ARG A 193 -5.79 0.38 15.38
CA ARG A 193 -7.19 -0.07 15.20
C ARG A 193 -8.19 0.62 16.11
N SER A 194 -7.82 0.88 17.37
CA SER A 194 -8.70 1.58 18.33
C SER A 194 -9.14 2.99 17.89
N GLN A 195 -8.41 3.61 16.95
CA GLN A 195 -8.68 4.95 16.44
C GLN A 195 -9.73 4.97 15.32
N TRP A 196 -9.84 3.89 14.53
CA TRP A 196 -10.65 3.87 13.31
C TRP A 196 -11.63 2.69 13.21
N ASP A 197 -11.34 1.55 13.86
CA ASP A 197 -12.20 0.37 13.91
C ASP A 197 -12.29 -0.20 15.34
N PRO A 198 -12.88 0.56 16.29
CA PRO A 198 -12.99 0.13 17.69
C PRO A 198 -13.88 -1.11 17.89
N ASN A 199 -14.73 -1.43 16.91
CA ASN A 199 -15.65 -2.57 16.95
C ASN A 199 -15.07 -3.84 16.29
N GLY A 200 -13.86 -3.77 15.72
CA GLY A 200 -13.19 -4.92 15.11
C GLY A 200 -13.91 -5.45 13.86
N LEU A 201 -14.50 -4.56 13.06
CA LEU A 201 -15.24 -4.91 11.85
C LEU A 201 -14.33 -5.24 10.66
N ALA A 202 -13.11 -4.70 10.62
CA ALA A 202 -12.19 -4.93 9.51
C ALA A 202 -11.32 -6.19 9.71
N THR A 203 -11.34 -7.10 8.74
CA THR A 203 -10.36 -8.22 8.70
C THR A 203 -9.17 -7.82 7.82
N ILE A 204 -8.03 -7.53 8.44
CA ILE A 204 -6.83 -7.03 7.76
C ILE A 204 -6.02 -8.19 7.16
N SER A 205 -5.67 -8.06 5.88
CA SER A 205 -4.74 -8.94 5.17
C SER A 205 -3.83 -8.13 4.25
N CYS A 206 -2.72 -8.73 3.80
CA CYS A 206 -1.74 -8.03 2.97
C CYS A 206 -1.22 -8.90 1.82
N LEU A 207 -1.09 -8.31 0.63
CA LEU A 207 -0.53 -8.95 -0.56
C LEU A 207 0.60 -8.10 -1.17
N PRO A 208 1.73 -7.92 -0.47
CA PRO A 208 2.84 -7.16 -1.05
C PRO A 208 3.50 -7.93 -2.19
N SER A 209 3.95 -7.20 -3.21
CA SER A 209 4.70 -7.76 -4.32
C SER A 209 6.01 -7.00 -4.57
N ALA A 210 7.08 -7.74 -4.87
CA ALA A 210 8.38 -7.17 -5.27
C ALA A 210 8.94 -6.08 -4.32
N GLY A 211 8.62 -6.14 -3.03
CA GLY A 211 9.02 -5.11 -2.06
C GLY A 211 10.37 -5.40 -1.41
N PRO A 212 11.25 -4.39 -1.22
CA PRO A 212 12.44 -4.54 -0.37
C PRO A 212 12.04 -4.64 1.11
N THR A 213 12.99 -4.96 1.99
CA THR A 213 12.78 -5.00 3.44
C THR A 213 12.48 -3.61 4.00
N SER A 214 11.35 -3.45 4.68
CA SER A 214 10.92 -2.17 5.27
C SER A 214 11.64 -1.80 6.59
N GLY A 215 12.28 -2.76 7.24
CA GLY A 215 12.84 -2.59 8.59
C GLY A 215 13.73 -3.74 9.05
N ASN A 216 14.08 -3.72 10.33
CA ASN A 216 14.95 -4.73 10.92
C ASN A 216 14.23 -6.06 11.21
N ARG A 217 15.00 -7.05 11.67
CA ARG A 217 14.49 -8.38 12.04
C ARG A 217 13.40 -8.33 13.11
N ASP A 218 13.52 -7.44 14.10
CA ASP A 218 12.54 -7.32 15.19
C ASP A 218 11.21 -6.76 14.69
N PHE A 219 11.25 -5.81 13.74
CA PHE A 219 10.07 -5.31 13.04
C PHE A 219 9.41 -6.41 12.21
N ALA A 220 10.19 -7.18 11.44
CA ALA A 220 9.66 -8.31 10.68
C ALA A 220 9.04 -9.38 11.61
N THR A 221 9.70 -9.67 12.73
CA THR A 221 9.20 -10.63 13.75
C THR A 221 7.90 -10.14 14.37
N TYR A 222 7.83 -8.85 14.72
CA TYR A 222 6.62 -8.24 15.25
C TYR A 222 5.48 -8.28 14.21
N TYR A 223 5.76 -7.88 12.97
CA TYR A 223 4.80 -7.97 11.86
C TYR A 223 4.25 -9.38 11.70
N ASP A 224 5.12 -10.39 11.64
CA ASP A 224 4.70 -11.77 11.42
C ASP A 224 3.84 -12.29 12.60
N SER A 225 4.09 -11.81 13.83
CA SER A 225 3.26 -12.13 15.00
C SER A 225 1.84 -11.56 14.92
N GLN A 226 1.65 -10.43 14.21
CA GLN A 226 0.36 -9.75 14.08
C GLN A 226 -0.40 -10.16 12.81
N LEU A 227 0.29 -10.18 11.67
CA LEU A 227 -0.29 -10.28 10.34
C LEU A 227 0.34 -11.37 9.46
N GLY A 228 1.33 -12.12 9.96
CA GLY A 228 2.02 -13.15 9.17
C GLY A 228 1.06 -14.23 8.64
N GLY A 229 0.05 -14.61 9.43
CA GLY A 229 -0.97 -15.58 9.04
C GLY A 229 -1.96 -15.08 7.98
N SER A 230 -2.08 -13.76 7.78
CA SER A 230 -2.97 -13.12 6.79
C SER A 230 -2.20 -12.39 5.69
N THR A 231 -0.89 -12.61 5.59
CA THR A 231 -0.03 -11.96 4.60
C THR A 231 0.54 -12.97 3.62
N ARG A 232 0.42 -12.66 2.33
CA ARG A 232 1.06 -13.43 1.26
C ARG A 232 2.00 -12.53 0.48
N ARG A 233 3.30 -12.72 0.70
CA ARG A 233 4.36 -11.99 -0.02
C ARG A 233 4.62 -12.67 -1.37
N ILE A 234 4.62 -11.89 -2.45
CA ILE A 234 4.90 -12.37 -3.81
C ILE A 234 6.20 -11.74 -4.31
N HIS A 235 7.15 -12.55 -4.74
CA HIS A 235 8.35 -12.04 -5.41
C HIS A 235 8.79 -12.99 -6.51
N ASN A 236 9.48 -12.44 -7.50
CA ASN A 236 10.19 -13.21 -8.52
C ASN A 236 11.58 -13.55 -7.98
N SER A 237 12.05 -14.79 -8.15
CA SER A 237 13.38 -15.23 -7.72
C SER A 237 14.53 -14.55 -8.48
N LEU A 238 14.23 -13.92 -9.63
CA LEU A 238 15.19 -13.17 -10.44
C LEU A 238 15.06 -11.65 -10.28
N ASP A 239 14.10 -11.19 -9.48
CA ASP A 239 13.97 -9.78 -9.17
C ASP A 239 14.87 -9.46 -7.97
N VAL A 240 15.76 -8.49 -8.15
CA VAL A 240 16.75 -8.11 -7.14
C VAL A 240 16.16 -7.24 -6.03
N VAL A 241 15.01 -6.58 -6.26
CA VAL A 241 14.40 -5.66 -5.28
C VAL A 241 14.16 -6.33 -3.93
N PRO A 242 13.55 -7.53 -3.84
CA PRO A 242 13.20 -8.15 -2.57
C PRO A 242 14.40 -8.69 -1.79
N HIS A 243 15.59 -8.75 -2.42
CA HIS A 243 16.84 -9.13 -1.76
C HIS A 243 17.44 -7.95 -0.97
N ALA A 244 17.08 -6.71 -1.30
CA ALA A 244 17.48 -5.56 -0.52
C ALA A 244 16.61 -5.47 0.75
N TRP A 245 17.15 -5.31 1.97
CA TRP A 245 18.54 -5.04 2.37
C TRP A 245 19.12 -6.11 3.29
N SER A 246 18.57 -7.33 3.24
CA SER A 246 19.11 -8.42 4.05
C SER A 246 20.55 -8.70 3.63
N GLN A 247 21.48 -8.68 4.59
CA GLN A 247 22.90 -8.91 4.28
C GLN A 247 23.15 -10.27 3.62
N SER A 248 22.39 -11.30 4.02
CA SER A 248 22.51 -12.63 3.41
C SER A 248 22.07 -12.63 1.95
N ASP A 249 21.08 -11.82 1.61
CA ASP A 249 20.43 -11.84 0.30
C ASP A 249 21.17 -10.93 -0.68
N LEU A 250 21.85 -9.88 -0.18
CA LEU A 250 22.76 -9.03 -0.96
C LEU A 250 24.12 -9.68 -1.26
N ALA A 251 24.52 -10.69 -0.48
CA ALA A 251 25.78 -11.39 -0.65
C ALA A 251 25.69 -12.65 -1.55
N ALA A 252 24.47 -12.99 -1.98
CA ALA A 252 24.15 -14.16 -2.82
C ALA A 252 24.18 -13.81 -4.32
#